data_AF-A0A672KK15-F1
#
_entry.id   AF-A0A672KK15-F1
#
_cell.length_a   1.000
_cell.length_b   1.000
_cell.length_c   1.000
_cell.angle_alpha   90.00
_cell.angle_beta   90.00
_cell.angle_gamma   90.00
#
_symmetry.space_group_name_H-M   'P 1'
#
loop_
_entity.id
_entity.type
_entity.pdbx_description
1 polymer ?
#
loop_
_entity_poly.entity_id
_entity_poly.type
_entity_poly.pdbx_seq_one_letter_code
_entity_poly.pdbx_strand_id
1 'polypeptide(L)'
;EKQPGQCAVLRISDRFVYYLVTKKKYNQKPTYDNLRKSLVSMKEHCLANGVNSISMPRIGCGLDKLKWENVSSIITEAFQDTKISITVYTI
;
A
#
# COMPACT_ATOMS: atom_id res chain seq x y z
N GLU A 1 -14.65 -5.32 9.88
CA GLU A 1 -13.63 -5.94 9.00
C GLU A 1 -13.33 -5.02 7.82
N LYS A 2 -12.10 -4.98 7.31
CA LYS A 2 -11.75 -4.23 6.09
C LYS A 2 -11.91 -5.14 4.87
N GLN A 3 -12.39 -4.59 3.77
CA GLN A 3 -12.64 -5.29 2.50
C GLN A 3 -11.45 -5.12 1.53
N PRO A 4 -11.32 -5.97 0.49
CA PRO A 4 -10.35 -5.75 -0.57
C PRO A 4 -10.46 -4.35 -1.18
N GLY A 5 -9.31 -3.69 -1.36
CA GLY A 5 -9.24 -2.29 -1.77
C GLY A 5 -9.22 -1.29 -0.61
N GLN A 6 -9.29 -1.73 0.63
CA GLN A 6 -9.17 -0.86 1.81
C GLN A 6 -7.81 -1.05 2.52
N CYS A 7 -7.44 -0.04 3.31
CA CYS A 7 -6.31 -0.13 4.21
C CYS A 7 -6.77 -0.29 5.67
N ALA A 8 -6.19 -1.26 6.37
CA ALA A 8 -6.29 -1.35 7.84
C ALA A 8 -5.07 -0.66 8.46
N VAL A 9 -5.28 0.04 9.57
CA VAL A 9 -4.25 0.84 10.23
C VAL A 9 -4.13 0.39 11.68
N LEU A 10 -2.89 0.16 12.11
CA LEU A 10 -2.55 -0.05 13.51
C LEU A 10 -1.57 1.06 13.93
N ARG A 11 -1.89 1.78 15.01
CA ARG A 11 -0.96 2.74 15.61
C ARG A 11 -0.08 2.01 16.63
N ILE A 12 1.24 2.09 16.44
CA ILE A 12 2.23 1.57 17.37
C ILE A 12 3.11 2.74 17.77
N SER A 13 2.99 3.18 19.03
CA SER A 13 3.70 4.34 19.55
C SER A 13 3.46 5.61 18.70
N ASP A 14 4.51 6.10 18.06
CA ASP A 14 4.57 7.29 17.20
C ASP A 14 4.38 6.98 15.71
N ARG A 15 4.14 5.71 15.33
CA ARG A 15 4.08 5.27 13.93
C ARG A 15 2.79 4.53 13.60
N PHE A 16 2.50 4.44 12.32
CA PHE A 16 1.40 3.66 11.78
C PHE A 16 1.93 2.46 10.98
N VAL A 17 1.33 1.31 11.22
CA VAL A 17 1.51 0.11 10.40
C VAL A 17 0.29 -0.03 9.51
N TYR A 18 0.54 -0.06 8.20
CA TYR A 18 -0.49 -0.12 7.17
C TYR A 18 -0.59 -1.54 6.60
N TYR A 19 -1.78 -2.11 6.66
CA TYR A 19 -2.10 -3.41 6.06
C TYR A 19 -2.98 -3.17 4.84
N LEU A 20 -2.40 -3.33 3.65
CA LEU A 20 -3.12 -3.21 2.38
C LEU A 20 -3.94 -4.48 2.13
N VAL A 21 -5.26 -4.39 2.16
CA VAL A 21 -6.14 -5.53 1.94
C VAL A 21 -6.36 -5.68 0.44
N THR A 22 -5.58 -6.55 -0.21
CA THR A 22 -5.60 -6.68 -1.69
C THR A 22 -6.43 -7.87 -2.19
N LYS A 23 -6.80 -8.79 -1.30
CA LYS A 23 -7.55 -10.02 -1.59
C LYS A 23 -8.42 -10.44 -0.41
N LYS A 24 -9.50 -11.17 -0.67
CA LYS A 24 -10.44 -11.64 0.37
C LYS A 24 -9.93 -12.90 1.07
N LYS A 25 -9.28 -13.80 0.33
CA LYS A 25 -8.65 -15.02 0.85
C LYS A 25 -7.19 -15.07 0.45
N TYR A 26 -6.34 -15.65 1.29
CA TYR A 26 -4.89 -15.72 1.05
C TYR A 26 -4.52 -16.44 -0.25
N ASN A 27 -5.34 -17.41 -0.68
CA ASN A 27 -5.15 -18.23 -1.87
C ASN A 27 -5.64 -17.57 -3.18
N GLN A 28 -6.29 -16.41 -3.10
CA GLN A 28 -6.69 -15.64 -4.27
C GLN A 28 -5.53 -14.76 -4.74
N LYS A 29 -5.50 -14.44 -6.04
CA LYS A 29 -4.53 -13.48 -6.58
C LYS A 29 -5.07 -12.06 -6.38
N PRO A 30 -4.26 -11.13 -5.87
CA PRO A 30 -4.64 -9.73 -5.83
C PRO A 30 -4.72 -9.17 -7.26
N THR A 31 -5.62 -8.21 -7.47
CA THR A 31 -5.71 -7.45 -8.73
C THR A 31 -4.99 -6.11 -8.57
N TYR A 32 -4.47 -5.56 -9.67
CA TYR A 32 -3.88 -4.22 -9.67
C TYR A 32 -4.88 -3.15 -9.22
N ASP A 33 -6.17 -3.33 -9.54
CA ASP A 33 -7.26 -2.43 -9.09
C ASP A 33 -7.41 -2.43 -7.55
N ASN A 34 -7.45 -3.60 -6.92
CA ASN A 34 -7.52 -3.68 -5.46
C ASN A 34 -6.25 -3.11 -4.80
N LEU A 35 -5.08 -3.34 -5.38
CA LEU A 35 -3.84 -2.74 -4.90
C LEU A 35 -3.90 -1.21 -4.95
N ARG A 36 -4.33 -0.64 -6.09
CA ARG A 36 -4.50 0.80 -6.27
C ARG A 36 -5.46 1.39 -5.25
N LYS A 37 -6.64 0.79 -5.09
CA LYS A 37 -7.65 1.22 -4.10
C LYS A 37 -7.09 1.20 -2.67
N SER A 38 -6.35 0.15 -2.33
CA SER A 38 -5.72 0.01 -1.01
C SER A 38 -4.69 1.12 -0.75
N LEU A 39 -3.88 1.45 -1.77
CA LEU A 39 -2.90 2.53 -1.70
C LEU A 39 -3.55 3.90 -1.59
N VAL A 40 -4.65 4.15 -2.30
CA VAL A 40 -5.45 5.39 -2.17
C VAL A 40 -6.02 5.50 -0.75
N SER A 41 -6.58 4.42 -0.21
CA SER A 41 -7.08 4.39 1.17
C SER A 41 -5.97 4.64 2.20
N MET A 42 -4.75 4.14 1.96
CA MET A 42 -3.58 4.45 2.78
C MET A 42 -3.19 5.93 2.66
N LYS A 43 -3.17 6.49 1.44
CA LYS A 43 -2.85 7.90 1.19
C LYS A 43 -3.77 8.85 1.95
N GLU A 44 -5.08 8.61 1.90
CA GLU A 44 -6.07 9.41 2.64
C GLU A 44 -5.76 9.45 4.14
N HIS A 45 -5.43 8.29 4.72
CA HIS A 45 -5.04 8.22 6.13
C HIS A 45 -3.73 8.98 6.39
N CYS A 46 -2.72 8.84 5.52
CA CYS A 46 -1.45 9.56 5.67
C CYS A 46 -1.66 11.08 5.68
N LEU A 47 -2.47 11.60 4.74
CA LEU A 47 -2.78 13.03 4.66
C LEU A 47 -3.52 13.52 5.91
N ALA A 48 -4.52 12.77 6.38
CA ALA A 48 -5.30 13.13 7.55
C ALA A 48 -4.48 13.14 8.85
N ASN A 49 -3.39 12.36 8.92
CA ASN A 49 -2.57 12.20 10.12
C ASN A 49 -1.16 12.82 9.99
N GLY A 50 -0.88 13.58 8.93
CA GLY A 50 0.41 14.23 8.72
C GLY A 50 1.59 13.26 8.54
N VAL A 51 1.34 12.07 7.99
CA VAL A 51 2.39 11.07 7.70
C VAL A 51 3.09 11.44 6.40
N ASN A 52 4.36 11.81 6.51
CA ASN A 52 5.14 12.32 5.37
C ASN A 52 6.19 11.34 4.83
N SER A 53 6.40 10.21 5.51
CA SER A 53 7.37 9.19 5.11
C SER A 53 6.79 7.80 5.28
N ILE A 54 6.98 6.95 4.27
CA ILE A 54 6.54 5.56 4.23
C ILE A 54 7.73 4.67 3.89
N SER A 55 7.95 3.64 4.69
CA SER A 55 8.93 2.59 4.41
C SER A 55 8.21 1.28 4.12
N MET A 56 8.56 0.62 3.02
CA MET A 56 7.93 -0.66 2.66
C MET A 56 8.89 -1.58 1.90
N PRO A 57 8.66 -2.90 1.91
CA PRO A 57 9.35 -3.82 1.01
C PRO A 57 8.80 -3.73 -0.42
N ARG A 58 9.36 -4.51 -1.35
CA ARG A 58 8.71 -4.76 -2.65
C ARG A 58 7.40 -5.54 -2.46
N ILE A 59 6.28 -4.82 -2.38
CA ILE A 59 4.94 -5.39 -2.18
C ILE A 59 4.39 -6.04 -3.46
N GLY A 60 3.57 -7.09 -3.31
CA GLY A 60 2.92 -7.77 -4.43
C GLY A 60 3.86 -8.61 -5.32
N CYS A 61 5.15 -8.63 -5.02
CA CYS A 61 6.16 -9.43 -5.72
C CYS A 61 6.37 -10.78 -5.02
N GLY A 62 6.50 -11.86 -5.81
CA GLY A 62 6.63 -13.22 -5.30
C GLY A 62 5.37 -14.06 -5.54
N LEU A 63 4.76 -14.57 -4.46
CA LEU A 63 3.60 -15.49 -4.53
C LEU A 63 2.38 -14.87 -5.24
N ASP A 64 2.23 -13.55 -5.16
CA ASP A 64 1.12 -12.82 -5.78
C ASP A 64 1.32 -12.58 -7.30
N LYS A 65 2.51 -12.90 -7.84
CA LYS A 65 2.87 -12.85 -9.27
C LYS A 65 2.66 -11.49 -9.97
N LEU A 66 2.60 -10.38 -9.22
CA LEU A 66 2.59 -9.05 -9.82
C LEU A 66 4.01 -8.65 -10.24
N LYS A 67 4.08 -7.91 -11.35
CA LYS A 67 5.32 -7.34 -11.86
C LYS A 67 5.65 -6.07 -11.07
N TRP A 68 6.86 -5.99 -10.53
CA TRP A 68 7.27 -4.84 -9.70
C TRP A 68 7.17 -3.53 -10.48
N GLU A 69 7.47 -3.56 -11.79
CA GLU A 69 7.41 -2.39 -12.66
C GLU A 69 6.00 -1.78 -12.66
N ASN A 70 4.98 -2.62 -12.74
CA ASN A 70 3.58 -2.18 -12.69
C ASN A 70 3.19 -1.69 -11.28
N VAL A 71 3.61 -2.42 -10.25
CA VAL A 71 3.34 -2.03 -8.85
C VAL A 71 3.97 -0.68 -8.53
N SER A 72 5.21 -0.46 -8.95
CA SER A 72 5.93 0.80 -8.80
C SER A 72 5.21 1.94 -9.53
N SER A 73 4.73 1.72 -10.76
CA SER A 73 3.92 2.72 -11.48
C SER A 73 2.67 3.09 -10.69
N ILE A 74 1.95 2.10 -10.15
CA ILE A 74 0.73 2.34 -9.38
C ILE A 74 1.01 3.12 -8.09
N ILE A 75 2.12 2.81 -7.40
CA ILE A 75 2.54 3.55 -6.20
C ILE A 75 2.84 5.01 -6.58
N THR A 76 3.64 5.24 -7.62
CA THR A 76 3.97 6.58 -8.08
C THR A 76 2.71 7.35 -8.47
N GLU A 77 1.83 6.78 -9.28
CA GLU A 77 0.56 7.40 -9.69
C GLU A 77 -0.36 7.71 -8.52
N ALA A 78 -0.40 6.85 -7.49
CA ALA A 78 -1.27 7.05 -6.34
C ALA A 78 -0.81 8.23 -5.47
N PHE A 79 0.51 8.44 -5.35
CA PHE A 79 1.12 9.42 -4.44
C PHE A 79 1.71 10.66 -5.13
N GLN A 80 1.68 10.74 -6.47
CA GLN A 80 2.28 11.83 -7.27
C GLN A 80 1.82 13.24 -6.87
N ASP A 81 0.60 13.37 -6.34
CA ASP A 81 -0.03 14.63 -5.92
C ASP A 81 0.28 14.99 -4.46
N THR A 82 1.17 14.26 -3.80
CA THR A 82 1.49 14.42 -2.38
C THR A 82 2.98 14.67 -2.13
N LYS A 83 3.30 15.23 -0.96
CA LYS A 83 4.69 15.40 -0.49
C LYS A 83 5.20 14.17 0.28
N ILE A 84 4.50 13.04 0.20
CA ILE A 84 4.84 11.83 0.95
C ILE A 84 6.03 11.16 0.28
N SER A 85 7.11 10.98 1.03
CA SER A 85 8.29 10.25 0.58
C SER A 85 8.10 8.75 0.81
N ILE A 86 8.36 7.94 -0.21
CA ILE A 86 8.25 6.49 -0.15
C ILE A 86 9.63 5.87 -0.37
N THR A 87 10.10 5.08 0.59
CA THR A 87 11.35 4.34 0.50
C THR A 87 11.06 2.85 0.40
N VAL A 88 11.50 2.23 -0.69
CA VAL A 88 11.36 0.79 -0.92
C VAL A 88 12.65 0.08 -0.56
N TYR A 89 12.56 -0.89 0.33
CA TYR A 89 13.70 -1.71 0.74
C TYR A 89 13.71 -3.04 0.00
N THR A 90 14.91 -3.45 -0.41
CA THR A 90 15.21 -4.76 -0.99
C THR A 90 16.32 -5.40 -0.19
N ILE A 91 16.21 -6.71 0.03
CA ILE A 91 17.29 -7.56 0.52
C ILE A 91 18.21 -7.98 -0.62
#